data_AF-A0A7C3T232-F1
#
_entry.id   AF-A0A7C3T232-F1
#
_cell.length_a   1.000
_cell.length_b   1.000
_cell.length_c   1.000
_cell.angle_alpha   90.00
_cell.angle_beta   90.00
_cell.angle_gamma   90.00
#
_symmetry.space_group_name_H-M   'P 1'
#
loop_
_entity.id
_entity.type
_entity.pdbx_description
1 polymer ?
#
loop_
_entity_poly.entity_id
_entity_poly.type
_entity_poly.pdbx_seq_one_letter_code
_entity_poly.pdbx_strand_id
1 'polypeptide(L)'
;RAMELDPTYMGGSAPQAYASLLANLSDYGVLFGVKLSEAKHYFEWAIQIDPTYLDNYVAYAKEYAVRAKDRALFESLLRHVLDAPIGNWPFWNRMAKDRAAELLAKIDKYFR
;
A
#
# COMPACT_ATOMS: atom_id res chain seq x y z
N ARG A 1 -9.59 4.33 16.68
CA ARG A 1 -9.20 5.58 17.37
C ARG A 1 -8.17 6.44 16.63
N ALA A 2 -7.00 5.94 16.19
CA ALA A 2 -6.01 6.78 15.48
C ALA A 2 -6.61 7.50 14.24
N MET A 3 -7.30 6.76 13.36
CA MET A 3 -8.00 7.33 12.20
C MET A 3 -9.13 8.32 12.55
N GLU A 4 -9.72 8.20 13.74
CA GLU A 4 -10.78 9.13 14.19
C GLU A 4 -10.20 10.42 14.75
N LEU A 5 -9.00 10.36 15.34
CA LEU A 5 -8.35 11.51 15.97
C LEU A 5 -7.57 12.34 14.95
N ASP A 6 -6.77 11.67 14.12
CA ASP A 6 -6.00 12.31 13.05
C ASP A 6 -5.74 11.28 11.93
N PRO A 7 -6.61 11.22 10.91
CA PRO A 7 -6.38 10.35 9.76
C PRO A 7 -5.17 10.79 8.92
N THR A 8 -4.69 12.04 9.07
CA THR A 8 -3.57 12.59 8.28
C THR A 8 -2.21 12.29 8.89
N TYR A 9 -2.18 11.80 10.13
CA TYR A 9 -0.94 11.50 10.84
C TYR A 9 -0.01 10.59 10.03
N MET A 10 1.24 11.05 9.85
CA MET A 10 2.26 10.40 9.02
C MET A 10 1.74 10.07 7.61
N GLY A 11 1.14 11.05 6.93
CA GLY A 11 0.74 10.93 5.53
C GLY A 11 -0.35 9.90 5.27
N GLY A 12 -1.27 9.66 6.21
CA GLY A 12 -2.31 8.64 6.04
C GLY A 12 -1.86 7.21 6.44
N SER A 13 -0.84 7.09 7.29
CA SER A 13 -0.32 5.80 7.76
C SER A 13 -1.38 4.91 8.44
N ALA A 14 -2.34 5.50 9.17
CA ALA A 14 -3.34 4.74 9.90
C ALA A 14 -4.34 4.03 8.97
N PRO A 15 -4.95 4.69 7.97
CA PRO A 15 -5.70 4.01 6.91
C PRO A 15 -4.87 2.94 6.17
N GLN A 16 -3.62 3.23 5.82
CA GLN A 16 -2.74 2.26 5.14
C GLN A 16 -2.49 0.99 5.98
N ALA A 17 -2.22 1.15 7.27
CA ALA A 17 -2.00 0.02 8.18
C ALA A 17 -3.28 -0.81 8.34
N TYR A 18 -4.44 -0.16 8.44
CA TYR A 18 -5.73 -0.84 8.50
C TYR A 18 -6.04 -1.58 7.20
N ALA A 19 -5.77 -0.96 6.05
CA ALA A 19 -5.88 -1.60 4.74
C ALA A 19 -5.03 -2.87 4.64
N SER A 20 -3.78 -2.79 5.12
CA SER A 20 -2.86 -3.93 5.14
C SER A 20 -3.39 -5.06 6.03
N LEU A 21 -3.92 -4.73 7.21
CA LEU A 21 -4.58 -5.70 8.09
C LEU A 21 -5.76 -6.39 7.40
N LEU A 22 -6.67 -5.61 6.79
CA LEU A 22 -7.82 -6.16 6.07
C LEU A 22 -7.42 -7.05 4.90
N ALA A 23 -6.39 -6.66 4.15
CA ALA A 23 -5.87 -7.47 3.05
C ALA A 23 -5.34 -8.82 3.55
N ASN A 24 -4.58 -8.82 4.65
CA ASN A 24 -4.08 -10.05 5.26
C ASN A 24 -5.21 -10.92 5.85
N LEU A 25 -6.21 -10.32 6.50
CA LEU A 25 -7.35 -11.06 7.05
C LEU A 25 -8.28 -11.62 5.96
N SER A 26 -8.28 -11.02 4.77
CA SER A 26 -9.11 -11.50 3.65
C SER A 26 -8.72 -12.90 3.16
N ASP A 27 -7.47 -13.32 3.40
CA ASP A 27 -7.01 -14.71 3.16
C ASP A 27 -7.83 -15.73 4.00
N TYR A 28 -8.42 -15.25 5.11
CA TYR A 28 -9.29 -16.00 6.02
C TYR A 28 -10.70 -15.39 6.07
N GLY A 29 -11.16 -14.78 4.97
CA GLY A 29 -12.38 -13.96 4.93
C GLY A 29 -13.64 -14.64 5.47
N VAL A 30 -13.77 -15.96 5.37
CA VAL A 30 -14.90 -16.72 5.97
C VAL A 30 -14.91 -16.66 7.49
N LEU A 31 -13.74 -16.66 8.13
CA LEU A 31 -13.61 -16.65 9.60
C LEU A 31 -13.80 -15.25 10.18
N PHE A 32 -13.35 -14.21 9.47
CA PHE A 32 -13.36 -12.84 9.96
C PHE A 32 -14.41 -11.94 9.32
N GLY A 33 -15.14 -12.43 8.30
CA GLY A 33 -16.13 -11.65 7.57
C GLY A 33 -15.54 -10.53 6.72
N VAL A 34 -14.25 -10.59 6.37
CA VAL A 34 -13.52 -9.53 5.65
C VAL A 34 -13.33 -9.90 4.18
N LYS A 35 -13.64 -8.97 3.28
CA LYS A 35 -13.35 -9.09 1.84
C LYS A 35 -12.12 -8.27 1.46
N LEU A 36 -11.32 -8.78 0.53
CA LEU A 36 -10.15 -8.07 0.01
C LEU A 36 -10.51 -6.67 -0.56
N SER A 37 -11.69 -6.52 -1.16
CA SER A 37 -12.19 -5.23 -1.68
C SER A 37 -12.31 -4.15 -0.61
N GLU A 38 -12.50 -4.49 0.67
CA GLU A 38 -12.58 -3.51 1.75
C GLU A 38 -11.20 -2.87 1.99
N ALA A 39 -10.12 -3.66 1.89
CA ALA A 39 -8.76 -3.14 2.01
C ALA A 39 -8.43 -2.09 0.94
N LYS A 40 -8.92 -2.29 -0.29
CA LYS A 40 -8.68 -1.36 -1.41
C LYS A 40 -9.10 0.07 -1.06
N HIS A 41 -10.30 0.23 -0.49
CA HIS A 41 -10.82 1.53 -0.12
C HIS A 41 -9.88 2.30 0.82
N TYR A 42 -9.33 1.62 1.83
CA TYR A 42 -8.43 2.24 2.80
C TYR A 42 -7.04 2.58 2.22
N PHE A 43 -6.53 1.78 1.27
CA PHE A 43 -5.31 2.16 0.55
C PHE A 43 -5.51 3.39 -0.32
N GLU A 44 -6.62 3.44 -1.06
CA GLU A 44 -6.97 4.61 -1.89
C GLU A 44 -7.18 5.86 -1.01
N TRP A 45 -7.81 5.70 0.15
CA TRP A 45 -7.97 6.79 1.11
C TRP A 45 -6.62 7.28 1.67
N ALA A 46 -5.71 6.38 2.04
CA ALA A 46 -4.36 6.75 2.49
C ALA A 46 -3.61 7.58 1.44
N ILE A 47 -3.71 7.17 0.18
CA ILE A 47 -3.11 7.89 -0.97
C ILE A 47 -3.78 9.25 -1.19
N GLN A 48 -5.10 9.36 -1.03
CA GLN A 48 -5.81 10.64 -1.15
C GLN A 48 -5.43 11.63 -0.05
N ILE A 49 -5.13 11.16 1.16
CA ILE A 49 -4.70 11.98 2.28
C ILE A 49 -3.35 12.65 1.98
N ASP A 50 -2.36 11.86 1.55
CA ASP A 50 -1.07 12.38 1.13
C ASP A 50 -0.49 11.55 -0.02
N PRO A 51 -0.64 11.99 -1.28
CA PRO A 51 -0.08 11.30 -2.43
C PRO A 51 1.45 11.39 -2.48
N THR A 52 2.07 12.25 -1.66
CA THR A 52 3.53 12.39 -1.60
C THR A 52 4.17 11.42 -0.59
N TYR A 53 3.38 10.72 0.23
CA TYR A 53 3.86 9.69 1.15
C TYR A 53 3.91 8.32 0.46
N LEU A 54 5.07 7.99 -0.10
CA LEU A 54 5.19 6.90 -1.08
C LEU A 54 5.02 5.49 -0.48
N ASP A 55 5.18 5.34 0.83
CA ASP A 55 5.03 4.03 1.50
C ASP A 55 3.58 3.50 1.40
N ASN A 56 2.59 4.39 1.26
CA ASN A 56 1.19 4.01 1.03
C ASN A 56 1.02 3.20 -0.26
N TYR A 57 1.70 3.61 -1.33
CA TYR A 57 1.69 2.94 -2.62
C TYR A 57 2.41 1.59 -2.57
N VAL A 58 3.54 1.53 -1.85
CA VAL A 58 4.32 0.30 -1.66
C VAL A 58 3.50 -0.75 -0.92
N ALA A 59 2.86 -0.36 0.18
CA ALA A 59 1.97 -1.25 0.94
C ALA A 59 0.77 -1.69 0.10
N TYR A 60 0.18 -0.78 -0.68
CA TYR A 60 -0.96 -1.13 -1.54
C TYR A 60 -0.56 -2.17 -2.61
N ALA A 61 0.58 -1.98 -3.28
CA ALA A 61 1.09 -2.95 -4.24
C ALA A 61 1.35 -4.30 -3.55
N LYS A 62 2.07 -4.29 -2.44
CA LYS A 62 2.52 -5.50 -1.77
C LYS A 62 1.38 -6.32 -1.16
N GLU A 63 0.51 -5.66 -0.42
CA GLU A 63 -0.48 -6.36 0.40
C GLU A 63 -1.77 -6.63 -0.37
N TYR A 64 -2.20 -5.72 -1.26
CA TYR A 64 -3.42 -5.89 -2.03
C TYR A 64 -3.17 -6.47 -3.42
N ALA A 65 -2.32 -5.85 -4.24
CA ALA A 65 -2.23 -6.22 -5.65
C ALA A 65 -1.71 -7.65 -5.84
N VAL A 66 -0.80 -8.11 -4.98
CA VAL A 66 -0.34 -9.52 -4.94
C VAL A 66 -1.50 -10.47 -4.62
N ARG A 67 -2.31 -10.18 -3.60
CA ARG A 67 -3.46 -11.01 -3.21
C ARG A 67 -4.57 -11.00 -4.26
N ALA A 68 -4.80 -9.85 -4.87
CA ALA A 68 -5.74 -9.68 -5.97
C ALA A 68 -5.25 -10.32 -7.28
N LYS A 69 -4.00 -10.81 -7.33
CA LYS A 69 -3.32 -11.27 -8.55
C LYS A 69 -3.32 -10.22 -9.67
N ASP A 70 -3.34 -8.94 -9.28
CA ASP A 70 -3.33 -7.81 -10.19
C ASP A 70 -1.90 -7.32 -10.43
N ARG A 71 -1.22 -7.96 -11.39
CA ARG A 71 0.15 -7.62 -11.76
C ARG A 71 0.26 -6.19 -12.31
N ALA A 72 -0.74 -5.72 -13.06
CA ALA A 72 -0.71 -4.40 -13.68
C ALA A 72 -0.80 -3.29 -12.63
N LEU A 73 -1.67 -3.46 -11.62
CA LEU A 73 -1.75 -2.55 -10.48
C LEU A 73 -0.44 -2.56 -9.68
N PHE A 74 0.13 -3.74 -9.42
CA PHE A 74 1.42 -3.87 -8.72
C PHE A 74 2.53 -3.08 -9.42
N GLU A 75 2.69 -3.28 -10.73
CA GLU A 75 3.72 -2.58 -11.51
C GLU A 75 3.49 -1.08 -11.56
N SER A 76 2.24 -0.64 -11.76
CA SER A 76 1.93 0.80 -11.88
C SER A 76 2.19 1.56 -10.58
N LEU A 77 1.79 1.01 -9.43
CA LEU A 77 2.04 1.60 -8.11
C LEU A 77 3.54 1.70 -7.81
N LEU A 78 4.32 0.64 -8.06
CA LEU A 78 5.75 0.65 -7.75
C LEU A 78 6.57 1.51 -8.71
N ARG A 79 6.21 1.56 -10.00
CA ARG A 79 6.82 2.51 -10.95
C ARG A 79 6.53 3.95 -10.55
N HIS A 80 5.29 4.25 -10.14
CA HIS A 80 4.95 5.55 -9.61
C HIS A 80 5.85 5.95 -8.43
N VAL A 81 6.08 5.03 -7.48
CA VAL A 81 7.01 5.26 -6.35
C VAL A 81 8.44 5.56 -6.84
N LEU A 82 8.94 4.83 -7.83
CA LEU A 82 10.28 5.04 -8.37
C LEU A 82 10.43 6.36 -9.13
N ASP A 83 9.38 6.82 -9.82
CA ASP A 83 9.41 8.03 -10.62
C ASP A 83 9.10 9.30 -9.81
N ALA A 84 8.34 9.19 -8.71
CA ALA A 84 7.93 10.33 -7.90
C ALA A 84 9.12 11.04 -7.22
N PRO A 85 9.09 12.36 -7.01
CA PRO A 85 10.14 13.06 -6.28
C PRO A 85 10.19 12.62 -4.80
N ILE A 86 11.35 12.74 -4.15
CA ILE A 86 11.52 12.41 -2.72
C ILE A 86 10.61 13.28 -1.81
N GLY A 87 10.32 14.52 -2.19
CA GLY A 87 9.33 15.36 -1.51
C GLY A 87 9.61 15.60 -0.02
N ASN A 88 8.53 15.80 0.73
CA ASN A 88 8.55 16.24 2.14
C ASN A 88 8.85 15.12 3.15
N TRP A 89 8.95 13.88 2.69
CA TRP A 89 9.17 12.70 3.53
C TRP A 89 10.50 12.03 3.21
N PRO A 90 11.64 12.74 3.34
CA PRO A 90 12.88 12.36 2.68
C PRO A 90 13.43 11.00 3.14
N PHE A 91 13.30 10.68 4.42
CA PHE A 91 13.68 9.37 4.94
C PHE A 91 12.75 8.27 4.44
N TRP A 92 11.44 8.42 4.65
CA TRP A 92 10.45 7.41 4.31
C TRP A 92 10.34 7.14 2.81
N ASN A 93 10.40 8.19 1.98
CA ASN A 93 10.32 8.05 0.53
C ASN A 93 11.58 7.42 -0.08
N ARG A 94 12.76 7.58 0.55
CA ARG A 94 13.95 6.79 0.16
C ARG A 94 13.75 5.31 0.44
N MET A 95 13.31 4.98 1.66
CA MET A 95 13.00 3.59 2.03
C MET A 95 11.92 2.98 1.13
N ALA A 96 10.87 3.74 0.80
CA ALA A 96 9.81 3.29 -0.09
C ALA A 96 10.32 3.01 -1.50
N LYS A 97 11.21 3.86 -2.05
CA LYS A 97 11.85 3.62 -3.36
C LYS A 97 12.73 2.38 -3.36
N ASP A 98 13.53 2.18 -2.32
CA ASP A 98 14.39 0.99 -2.20
C ASP A 98 13.53 -0.29 -2.17
N ARG A 99 12.45 -0.28 -1.37
CA ARG A 99 11.46 -1.39 -1.32
C ARG A 99 10.77 -1.60 -2.67
N ALA A 100 10.37 -0.53 -3.35
CA ALA A 100 9.71 -0.62 -4.65
C ALA A 100 10.61 -1.25 -5.71
N ALA A 101 11.89 -0.87 -5.75
CA ALA A 101 12.88 -1.46 -6.64
C ALA A 101 13.07 -2.97 -6.35
N GLU A 102 13.19 -3.33 -5.06
CA GLU A 102 13.32 -4.73 -4.64
C GLU A 102 12.09 -5.57 -5.02
N LEU A 103 10.89 -5.03 -4.83
CA LEU A 103 9.63 -5.69 -5.14
C LEU A 103 9.46 -5.91 -6.64
N LEU A 104 9.78 -4.91 -7.48
CA LEU A 104 9.76 -5.03 -8.94
C LEU A 104 10.78 -6.07 -9.44
N ALA A 105 11.99 -6.08 -8.89
CA ALA A 105 13.01 -7.09 -9.23
C ALA A 105 12.55 -8.53 -8.91
N LYS A 106 11.62 -8.68 -7.95
CA LYS A 106 11.08 -9.98 -7.52
C LYS A 106 9.66 -10.23 -8.04
N ILE A 107 9.17 -9.47 -9.01
CA ILE A 107 7.76 -9.52 -9.43
C ILE A 107 7.28 -10.93 -9.79
N ASP A 108 8.06 -11.70 -10.55
CA ASP A 108 7.66 -13.04 -10.96
C ASP A 108 7.50 -13.98 -9.75
N LYS A 109 8.18 -13.73 -8.62
CA LYS A 109 7.98 -14.53 -7.40
C LYS A 109 6.56 -14.39 -6.83
N TYR A 110 5.90 -13.26 -7.06
CA TYR A 110 4.58 -12.96 -6.50
C TYR A 110 3.42 -13.37 -7.42
N PHE A 111 3.67 -13.47 -8.73
CA PHE A 111 2.65 -13.72 -9.76
C PHE A 111 2.90 -14.99 -10.60
N ARG A 112 3.81 -15.87 -10.16
CA ARG A 112 3.91 -17.25 -10.67
C ARG A 112 2.67 -18.08 -10.33
#